data_AF-T0Z7A2-F1
#
_entry.id   AF-T0Z7A2-F1
#
_cell.length_a   1.000
_cell.length_b   1.000
_cell.length_c   1.000
_cell.angle_alpha   90.00
_cell.angle_beta   90.00
_cell.angle_gamma   90.00
#
_symmetry.space_group_name_H-M   'P 1'
#
loop_
_entity.id
_entity.type
_entity.pdbx_description
1 polymer ?
#
loop_
_entity_poly.entity_id
_entity_poly.type
_entity_poly.pdbx_seq_one_letter_code
_entity_poly.pdbx_strand_id
1 'polypeptide(L)'
;VGEQEFFLEKGFQHEPTRCRDCRSKRRQSAGDGEGGRQLHTVMCASCGVETQVPFKPRLDKPVYCRECFERERATTVQEAQ
;
A
#
# COMPACT_ATOMS: atom_id res chain seq x y z
N VAL A 1 -16.14 0.89 31.07
CA VAL A 1 -15.90 -0.31 30.25
C VAL A 1 -14.86 0.03 29.19
N GLY A 2 -13.61 -0.29 29.48
CA GLY A 2 -12.48 -0.06 28.58
C GLY A 2 -12.48 -1.07 27.43
N GLU A 3 -11.78 -0.74 26.34
CA GLU A 3 -11.65 -1.60 25.16
C GLU A 3 -11.12 -3.01 25.49
N GLN A 4 -10.33 -3.15 26.56
CA GLN A 4 -9.82 -4.45 27.02
C GLN A 4 -10.95 -5.35 27.52
N GLU A 5 -11.93 -4.80 28.22
CA GLU A 5 -13.14 -5.52 28.63
C GLU A 5 -13.96 -5.95 27.40
N PHE A 6 -14.01 -5.13 26.34
CA PHE A 6 -14.67 -5.46 25.07
C PHE A 6 -13.99 -6.62 24.31
N PHE A 7 -12.65 -6.68 24.29
CA PHE A 7 -11.93 -7.78 23.63
C PHE A 7 -12.15 -9.12 24.36
N LEU A 8 -12.17 -9.10 25.69
CA LEU A 8 -12.46 -10.27 26.52
C LEU A 8 -13.91 -10.74 26.34
N GLU A 9 -14.87 -9.80 26.33
CA GLU A 9 -16.30 -10.10 26.19
C GLU A 9 -16.67 -10.65 24.81
N LYS A 10 -15.99 -10.19 23.74
CA LYS A 10 -16.28 -10.61 22.36
C LYS A 10 -15.62 -11.92 21.93
N GLY A 11 -14.88 -12.60 22.82
CA GLY A 11 -14.32 -13.92 22.54
C GLY A 11 -13.27 -13.93 21.43
N PHE A 12 -12.59 -12.80 21.21
CA PHE A 12 -11.46 -12.76 20.27
C PHE A 12 -10.34 -13.63 20.84
N GLN A 13 -10.03 -14.73 20.15
CA GLN A 13 -9.01 -15.70 20.57
C GLN A 13 -7.57 -15.17 20.60
N HIS A 14 -7.34 -13.98 20.03
CA HIS A 14 -6.03 -13.35 20.01
C HIS A 14 -6.13 -11.93 20.54
N GLU A 15 -5.38 -11.65 21.60
CA GLU A 15 -5.23 -10.31 22.13
C GLU A 15 -4.59 -9.39 21.08
N PRO A 16 -5.02 -8.12 21.02
CA PRO A 16 -4.39 -7.18 20.10
C PRO A 16 -2.90 -7.05 20.44
N THR A 17 -2.03 -7.32 19.46
CA THR A 17 -0.57 -7.23 19.61
C THR A 17 -0.10 -5.86 20.15
N ARG A 18 -0.94 -4.82 20.03
CA ARG A 18 -0.68 -3.46 20.54
C ARG A 18 -2.00 -2.81 21.00
N CYS A 19 -1.98 -2.14 22.16
CA CYS A 19 -3.12 -1.35 22.65
C CYS A 19 -3.42 -0.15 21.73
N ARG A 20 -4.60 0.47 21.90
CA ARG A 20 -5.02 1.65 21.13
C ARG A 20 -4.02 2.79 21.20
N ASP A 21 -3.46 3.10 22.36
CA ASP A 21 -2.45 4.15 22.48
C ASP A 21 -1.18 3.81 21.71
N CYS A 22 -0.69 2.57 21.77
CA CYS A 22 0.46 2.11 20.98
C CYS A 22 0.17 2.13 19.48
N ARG A 23 -1.07 1.84 19.06
CA ARG A 23 -1.50 1.97 17.66
C ARG A 23 -1.58 3.44 17.22
N SER A 24 -2.17 4.30 18.04
CA SER A 24 -2.29 5.74 17.79
C SER A 24 -0.94 6.43 17.73
N LYS A 25 -0.05 6.15 18.70
CA LYS A 25 1.33 6.65 18.71
C LYS A 25 2.08 6.21 17.46
N ARG A 26 2.00 4.93 17.07
CA ARG A 26 2.64 4.47 15.83
C ARG A 26 2.08 5.14 14.59
N ARG A 27 0.76 5.35 14.51
CA ARG A 27 0.14 6.06 13.38
C ARG A 27 0.59 7.52 13.32
N GLN A 28 0.75 8.18 14.47
CA GLN A 28 1.28 9.54 14.56
C GLN A 28 2.76 9.57 14.16
N SER A 29 3.58 8.63 14.65
CA SER A 29 4.99 8.49 14.26
C SER A 29 5.19 8.06 12.80
N ALA A 30 4.20 7.40 12.19
CA ALA A 30 4.22 7.03 10.77
C ALA A 30 3.63 8.12 9.85
N GLY A 31 2.96 9.14 10.43
CA GLY A 31 2.48 10.32 9.71
C GLY A 31 3.59 11.32 9.39
N ASP A 32 4.68 11.26 10.14
CA ASP A 32 5.92 12.05 9.97
C ASP A 32 7.01 11.25 9.24
N GLY A 33 6.62 10.16 8.59
CA GLY A 33 7.50 9.29 7.81
C GLY A 33 7.86 9.93 6.47
N GLU A 34 8.67 10.98 6.53
CA GLU A 34 9.61 11.42 5.51
C GLU A 34 10.68 10.32 5.25
N GLY A 35 10.24 9.07 5.09
CA GLY A 35 11.01 8.05 4.40
C GLY A 35 10.89 8.37 2.93
N GLY A 36 11.73 9.30 2.46
CA GLY A 36 11.76 9.79 1.09
C GLY A 36 11.61 8.62 0.13
N ARG A 37 10.40 8.48 -0.43
CA ARG A 37 10.13 7.43 -1.41
C ARG A 37 11.02 7.80 -2.58
N GLN A 38 12.15 7.12 -2.75
CA GLN A 38 13.03 7.41 -3.85
C GLN A 38 12.22 7.12 -5.11
N LEU A 39 11.90 8.19 -5.85
CA LEU A 39 11.23 8.06 -7.13
C LEU A 39 12.27 7.54 -8.11
N HIS A 40 11.90 6.47 -8.80
CA HIS A 40 12.72 5.91 -9.87
C HIS A 40 12.12 6.32 -11.20
N THR A 41 12.92 7.00 -12.00
CA THR A 41 12.59 7.33 -13.39
C THR A 41 12.64 6.08 -14.25
N VAL A 42 11.58 5.83 -15.00
CA VAL A 42 11.40 4.64 -15.84
C VAL A 42 10.65 5.00 -17.11
N MET A 43 10.83 4.22 -18.18
CA MET A 43 10.06 4.37 -19.42
C MET A 43 8.82 3.47 -19.37
N CYS A 44 7.66 4.02 -19.73
CA CYS A 44 6.42 3.27 -19.83
C CYS A 44 6.53 2.19 -20.92
N ALA A 45 6.24 0.93 -20.57
CA ALA A 45 6.31 -0.20 -21.51
C ALA A 45 5.27 -0.13 -22.65
N SER A 46 4.19 0.63 -22.49
CA SER A 46 3.12 0.75 -23.50
C SER A 46 3.30 1.95 -24.43
N CYS A 47 3.61 3.14 -23.90
CA CYS A 47 3.69 4.37 -24.69
C CYS A 47 5.08 5.00 -24.77
N GLY A 48 6.07 4.48 -24.04
CA GLY A 48 7.46 4.96 -24.08
C GLY A 48 7.73 6.27 -23.34
N VAL A 49 6.73 6.88 -22.69
CA VAL A 49 6.92 8.13 -21.93
C VAL A 49 7.74 7.90 -20.66
N GLU A 50 8.55 8.89 -20.29
CA GLU A 50 9.25 8.92 -19.01
C GLU A 50 8.26 9.16 -17.86
N THR A 51 8.32 8.32 -16.82
CA THR A 51 7.47 8.42 -15.64
C THR A 51 8.23 8.06 -14.36
N GLN A 52 7.66 8.39 -13.21
CA GLN A 52 8.28 8.19 -11.90
C GLN A 52 7.45 7.23 -11.06
N VAL A 53 8.11 6.21 -10.48
CA VAL A 53 7.45 5.23 -9.61
C VAL A 53 8.12 5.16 -8.23
N PRO A 54 7.35 4.94 -7.14
CA PRO A 54 7.88 4.90 -5.77
C PRO A 54 8.51 3.54 -5.41
N PHE A 55 8.71 2.65 -6.38
CA PHE A 55 9.27 1.33 -6.19
C PHE A 55 10.41 1.10 -7.17
N LYS A 56 11.41 0.31 -6.77
CA LYS A 56 12.50 -0.08 -7.67
C LYS A 56 11.94 -0.98 -8.79
N PRO A 57 12.04 -0.58 -10.07
CA PRO A 57 11.56 -1.41 -11.19
C PRO A 57 12.32 -2.75 -11.20
N ARG A 58 11.59 -3.84 -11.46
CA ARG A 58 12.16 -5.19 -11.64
C ARG A 58 11.98 -5.58 -13.10
N LEU A 59 12.97 -6.27 -13.67
CA LEU A 59 12.96 -6.68 -15.09
C LEU A 59 11.84 -7.66 -15.43
N ASP A 60 11.28 -8.36 -14.43
CA ASP A 60 10.24 -9.37 -14.65
C ASP A 60 8.84 -8.79 -14.94
N LYS A 61 8.62 -7.49 -14.66
CA LYS A 61 7.28 -6.87 -14.73
C LYS A 61 7.32 -5.54 -15.48
N PRO A 62 6.44 -5.32 -16.48
CA PRO A 62 6.37 -4.06 -17.19
C PRO A 62 5.90 -2.94 -16.26
N VAL A 63 6.50 -1.76 -16.41
CA VAL A 63 6.09 -0.55 -15.68
C VAL A 63 5.32 0.35 -16.63
N TYR A 64 4.18 0.86 -16.16
CA TYR A 64 3.29 1.71 -16.94
C TYR A 64 3.17 3.10 -16.31
N CYS A 65 2.96 4.12 -17.16
CA CYS A 65 2.47 5.40 -16.68
C CYS A 65 1.05 5.26 -16.12
N ARG A 66 0.58 6.27 -15.38
CA ARG A 66 -0.73 6.25 -14.73
C ARG A 66 -1.88 5.86 -15.68
N GLU A 67 -1.93 6.49 -16.86
CA GLU A 67 -2.99 6.27 -17.84
C GLU A 67 -2.96 4.87 -18.44
N CYS A 68 -1.77 4.37 -18.79
CA CYS A 68 -1.62 3.01 -19.32
C CYS A 68 -1.92 1.95 -18.25
N PHE A 69 -1.54 2.21 -16.99
CA PHE A 69 -1.86 1.33 -15.86
C PHE A 69 -3.37 1.24 -15.61
N GLU A 70 -4.08 2.37 -15.64
CA GLU A 70 -5.54 2.41 -15.48
C GLU A 70 -6.25 1.63 -16.60
N ARG A 71 -5.75 1.73 -17.84
CA ARG A 71 -6.25 0.94 -18.99
C ARG A 71 -5.99 -0.56 -18.82
N GLU A 72 -4.74 -0.95 -18.52
CA GLU A 72 -4.36 -2.35 -18.34
C GLU A 72 -5.10 -3.01 -17.16
N ARG A 73 -5.27 -2.25 -16.06
CA ARG A 73 -6.06 -2.69 -14.90
C ARG A 73 -7.53 -2.89 -15.27
N ALA A 74 -8.12 -2.02 -16.09
CA ALA A 74 -9.50 -2.20 -16.52
C ALA A 74 -9.68 -3.50 -17.34
N THR A 75 -8.71 -3.83 -18.20
CA THR A 75 -8.73 -5.07 -18.99
C THR A 75 -8.52 -6.31 -18.12
N THR A 76 -7.48 -6.34 -17.28
CA THR A 76 -7.13 -7.51 -16.45
C THR A 76 -8.18 -7.87 -15.40
N VAL A 77 -8.96 -6.90 -14.90
CA VAL A 77 -10.06 -7.16 -13.95
C VAL A 77 -11.24 -7.90 -14.62
N GLN A 78 -11.40 -7.80 -15.94
CA GLN A 78 -12.48 -8.49 -16.66
C GLN A 78 -12.20 -9.97 -16.93
N GLU A 79 -10.94 -10.40 -16.90
CA GLU A 79 -10.53 -11.78 -17.19
C GLU A 79 -10.39 -12.67 -15.94
N ALA A 80 -10.46 -12.08 -14.74
CA ALA A 80 -10.32 -12.79 -13.46
C ALA A 80 -11.66 -13.14 -12.79
N GLN A 81 -12.72 -13.34 -13.60
CA GLN A 81 -14.05 -13.80 -13.16
C GLN A 81 -14.28 -15.27 -13.55
#